data_AF-A0A2U3Z7C7-F1
#
_entry.id   AF-A0A2U3Z7C7-F1
#
_cell.length_a   1.000
_cell.length_b   1.000
_cell.length_c   1.000
_cell.angle_alpha   90.00
_cell.angle_beta   90.00
_cell.angle_gamma   90.00
#
_symmetry.space_group_name_H-M   'P 1'
#
loop_
_entity.id
_entity.type
_entity.pdbx_description
1 polymer ?
#
loop_
_entity_poly.entity_id
_entity_poly.type
_entity_poly.pdbx_seq_one_letter_code
_entity_poly.pdbx_strand_id
1 'polypeptide(L)'
;MASVFRSEEMCLSQLFLQVEAAYCCVAELGELGLVQFKDLNVNVNSFQRKFVNEVRRCESLERILRFLEDEMQNEIVPQLPERPPPTPLPREMIMLETLLEKLEEELQEANQNQQALKKSFLELTELKHLLKKTQDFFETETNLADDFFMEDTSGLLELRATPACVTGKLGFTAGVINRERMASFERLLWRVCRGNIYLKFSEVDTILEDPVTKEEIKKNIFIIFYQGEQLRQKIKRICEGFRATIYPCPEPVGERREMLAGVNAKLEDLITVITQTESHRQRLLQEAAANWHSWAVKVQKMKAIYHILNMCNIDVTQQCAIAEIWFPVADTGRIKRALEQGMELSGSSMVPILTAVQSKAAPPTFNRTNKFTAGFQNIVDAYGVGSYREMNPGKGSDALNNGEA
;
A
#
# COMPACT_ATOMS: atom_id res chain seq x y z
N MET A 1 -1.43 -21.01 -47.59
CA MET A 1 -0.51 -19.92 -47.17
C MET A 1 -0.88 -18.59 -47.83
N ALA A 2 -2.14 -18.13 -47.73
CA ALA A 2 -2.61 -16.95 -48.48
C ALA A 2 -3.53 -16.01 -47.67
N SER A 3 -3.40 -15.94 -46.35
CA SER A 3 -4.24 -15.07 -45.49
C SER A 3 -3.67 -13.68 -45.19
N VAL A 4 -2.64 -13.25 -45.91
CA VAL A 4 -2.00 -11.94 -45.66
C VAL A 4 -2.66 -10.83 -46.50
N PHE A 5 -3.23 -11.18 -47.65
CA PHE A 5 -3.83 -10.22 -48.59
C PHE A 5 -5.30 -9.90 -48.27
N ARG A 6 -5.99 -10.82 -47.59
CA ARG A 6 -7.39 -10.69 -47.14
C ARG A 6 -7.51 -11.32 -45.76
N SER A 7 -8.51 -10.88 -45.00
CA SER A 7 -8.77 -11.44 -43.66
C SER A 7 -9.02 -12.94 -43.69
N GLU A 8 -8.70 -13.61 -42.58
CA GLU A 8 -8.95 -15.03 -42.42
C GLU A 8 -10.44 -15.36 -42.42
N GLU A 9 -10.75 -16.57 -42.89
CA GLU A 9 -12.12 -17.07 -42.86
C GLU A 9 -12.50 -17.40 -41.41
N MET A 10 -13.53 -16.73 -40.92
CA MET A 10 -14.08 -16.91 -39.58
C MET A 10 -15.29 -17.84 -39.60
N CYS A 11 -15.42 -18.64 -38.54
CA CYS A 11 -16.60 -19.44 -38.27
C CYS A 11 -17.19 -19.05 -36.92
N LEU A 12 -18.52 -18.91 -36.85
CA LEU A 12 -19.25 -18.85 -35.60
C LEU A 12 -19.60 -20.28 -35.21
N SER A 13 -19.19 -20.71 -34.02
CA SER A 13 -19.65 -21.98 -33.47
C SER A 13 -20.26 -21.80 -32.09
N GLN A 14 -21.27 -22.61 -31.81
CA GLN A 14 -21.79 -22.81 -30.47
C GLN A 14 -20.99 -23.93 -29.80
N LEU A 15 -20.49 -23.61 -28.61
CA LEU A 15 -19.73 -24.48 -27.76
C LEU A 15 -20.60 -24.91 -26.59
N PHE A 16 -20.77 -26.22 -26.41
CA PHE A 16 -21.44 -26.82 -25.27
C PHE A 16 -20.40 -27.42 -24.34
N LEU A 17 -20.35 -26.92 -23.10
CA LEU A 17 -19.44 -27.33 -22.05
C LEU A 17 -20.23 -27.85 -20.86
N GLN A 18 -19.75 -28.88 -20.18
CA GLN A 18 -20.25 -29.21 -18.84
C GLN A 18 -19.81 -28.12 -17.86
N VAL A 19 -20.66 -27.76 -16.89
CA VAL A 19 -20.36 -26.68 -15.92
C VAL A 19 -19.05 -26.93 -15.15
N GLU A 20 -18.73 -28.17 -14.82
CA GLU A 20 -17.49 -28.55 -14.11
C GLU A 20 -16.22 -28.37 -14.96
N ALA A 21 -16.32 -28.66 -16.26
CA ALA A 21 -15.21 -28.53 -17.21
C ALA A 21 -15.08 -27.10 -17.78
N ALA A 22 -16.13 -26.28 -17.64
CA ALA A 22 -16.20 -24.96 -18.27
C ALA A 22 -15.02 -24.06 -17.90
N TYR A 23 -14.60 -24.08 -16.63
CA TYR A 23 -13.46 -23.28 -16.17
C TYR A 23 -12.14 -23.72 -16.83
N CYS A 24 -11.82 -25.03 -16.81
CA CYS A 24 -10.59 -25.56 -17.39
C CYS A 24 -10.56 -25.39 -18.91
N CYS A 25 -11.69 -25.61 -19.59
CA CYS A 25 -11.79 -25.41 -21.03
C CYS A 25 -11.60 -23.94 -21.41
N VAL A 26 -12.21 -23.00 -20.69
CA VAL A 26 -12.01 -21.56 -20.96
C VAL A 26 -10.57 -21.13 -20.66
N ALA A 27 -9.94 -21.71 -19.64
CA ALA A 27 -8.53 -21.48 -19.33
C ALA A 27 -7.61 -21.89 -20.50
N GLU A 28 -7.75 -23.11 -21.01
CA GLU A 28 -6.97 -23.62 -22.15
C GLU A 28 -7.26 -22.83 -23.45
N LEU A 29 -8.52 -22.44 -23.67
CA LEU A 29 -8.88 -21.56 -24.79
C LEU A 29 -8.23 -20.17 -24.65
N GLY A 30 -8.09 -19.67 -23.42
CA GLY A 30 -7.39 -18.43 -23.10
C GLY A 30 -5.90 -18.48 -23.38
N GLU A 31 -5.23 -19.59 -23.03
CA GLU A 31 -3.80 -19.81 -23.34
C GLU A 31 -3.55 -19.93 -24.85
N LEU A 32 -4.49 -20.47 -25.62
CA LEU A 32 -4.43 -20.45 -27.08
C LEU A 32 -4.59 -19.04 -27.67
N GLY A 33 -5.50 -18.22 -27.13
CA GLY A 33 -5.71 -16.84 -27.55
C GLY A 33 -6.27 -16.66 -28.97
N LEU A 34 -6.96 -17.66 -29.53
CA LEU A 34 -7.49 -17.67 -30.91
C LEU A 34 -9.01 -17.48 -30.99
N VAL A 35 -9.67 -17.28 -29.86
CA VAL A 35 -11.13 -17.35 -29.74
C VAL A 35 -11.69 -16.04 -29.21
N GLN A 36 -12.73 -15.53 -29.86
CA GLN A 36 -13.48 -14.39 -29.38
C GLN A 36 -14.88 -14.82 -28.94
N PHE A 37 -15.19 -14.61 -27.66
CA PHE A 37 -16.51 -14.90 -27.10
C PHE A 37 -17.50 -13.79 -27.46
N LYS A 38 -18.72 -14.19 -27.80
CA LYS A 38 -19.85 -13.30 -27.97
C LYS A 38 -20.70 -13.30 -26.70
N ASP A 39 -21.03 -12.11 -26.19
CA ASP A 39 -21.89 -11.99 -25.03
C ASP A 39 -23.32 -12.43 -25.38
N LEU A 40 -23.78 -13.51 -24.75
CA LEU A 40 -25.13 -14.03 -24.87
C LEU A 40 -26.10 -13.35 -23.89
N ASN A 41 -25.56 -12.63 -22.89
CA ASN A 41 -26.28 -12.06 -21.76
C ASN A 41 -26.25 -10.52 -21.78
N VAL A 42 -26.37 -9.90 -22.95
CA VAL A 42 -26.34 -8.43 -23.11
C VAL A 42 -27.49 -7.74 -22.35
N ASN A 43 -28.64 -8.42 -22.22
CA ASN A 43 -29.84 -7.88 -21.58
C ASN A 43 -29.85 -8.05 -20.05
N VAL A 44 -28.85 -8.74 -19.48
CA VAL A 44 -28.78 -9.03 -18.05
C VAL A 44 -27.76 -8.09 -17.40
N ASN A 45 -28.18 -7.42 -16.32
CA ASN A 45 -27.29 -6.53 -15.58
C ASN A 45 -26.09 -7.32 -15.03
N SER A 46 -24.92 -6.70 -15.02
CA SER A 46 -23.66 -7.24 -14.48
C SER A 46 -23.83 -7.93 -13.12
N PHE A 47 -24.62 -7.37 -12.20
CA PHE A 47 -24.86 -7.90 -10.86
C PHE A 47 -25.74 -9.15 -10.78
N GLN A 48 -26.54 -9.42 -11.81
CA GLN A 48 -27.43 -10.58 -11.87
C GLN A 48 -26.76 -11.80 -12.54
N ARG A 49 -25.52 -11.64 -13.02
CA ARG A 49 -24.77 -12.73 -13.63
C ARG A 49 -24.34 -13.73 -12.55
N LYS A 50 -24.13 -14.98 -12.97
CA LYS A 50 -23.96 -16.11 -12.05
C LYS A 50 -22.62 -16.09 -11.29
N PHE A 51 -21.54 -15.61 -11.92
CA PHE A 51 -20.19 -15.61 -11.33
C PHE A 51 -19.75 -14.24 -10.79
N VAL A 52 -20.67 -13.43 -10.28
CA VAL A 52 -20.34 -12.10 -9.75
C VAL A 52 -19.56 -12.19 -8.44
N ASN A 53 -19.87 -13.18 -7.60
CA ASN A 53 -19.21 -13.35 -6.31
C ASN A 53 -17.74 -13.74 -6.49
N GLU A 54 -17.45 -14.61 -7.45
CA GLU A 54 -16.10 -15.06 -7.80
C GLU A 54 -15.28 -13.90 -8.39
N VAL A 55 -15.87 -13.08 -9.26
CA VAL A 55 -15.21 -11.87 -9.76
C VAL A 55 -14.90 -10.89 -8.62
N ARG A 56 -15.85 -10.68 -7.70
CA ARG A 56 -15.62 -9.81 -6.52
C ARG A 56 -14.51 -10.35 -5.62
N ARG A 57 -14.43 -11.66 -5.41
CA ARG A 57 -13.31 -12.27 -4.67
C ARG A 57 -11.98 -12.00 -5.37
N CYS A 58 -11.90 -12.20 -6.69
CA CYS A 58 -10.70 -11.85 -7.45
C CYS A 58 -10.35 -10.35 -7.33
N GLU A 59 -11.34 -9.45 -7.36
CA GLU A 59 -11.11 -8.00 -7.15
C GLU A 59 -10.62 -7.68 -5.74
N SER A 60 -11.11 -8.37 -4.71
CA SER A 60 -10.58 -8.27 -3.34
C SER A 60 -9.12 -8.72 -3.30
N LEU A 61 -8.75 -9.82 -3.96
CA LEU A 61 -7.34 -10.26 -4.04
C LEU A 61 -6.48 -9.26 -4.82
N GLU A 62 -6.98 -8.67 -5.90
CA GLU A 62 -6.28 -7.59 -6.62
C GLU A 62 -6.06 -6.37 -5.71
N ARG A 63 -7.03 -6.01 -4.86
CA ARG A 63 -6.87 -4.94 -3.87
C ARG A 63 -5.74 -5.23 -2.89
N ILE A 64 -5.67 -6.47 -2.38
CA ILE A 64 -4.60 -6.91 -1.47
C ILE A 64 -3.24 -6.87 -2.19
N LEU A 65 -3.17 -7.35 -3.44
CA LEU A 65 -1.94 -7.33 -4.22
C LEU A 65 -1.45 -5.92 -4.53
N ARG A 66 -2.35 -4.95 -4.73
CA ARG A 66 -1.98 -3.52 -4.85
C ARG A 66 -1.46 -2.96 -3.55
N PHE A 67 -2.08 -3.28 -2.42
CA PHE A 67 -1.56 -2.90 -1.10
C PHE A 67 -0.13 -3.44 -0.89
N LEU A 68 0.10 -4.72 -1.23
CA LEU A 68 1.45 -5.31 -1.19
C LEU A 68 2.42 -4.61 -2.14
N GLU A 69 1.98 -4.24 -3.34
CA GLU A 69 2.80 -3.50 -4.31
C GLU A 69 3.19 -2.11 -3.77
N ASP A 70 2.26 -1.37 -3.16
CA ASP A 70 2.51 -0.06 -2.56
C ASP A 70 3.49 -0.15 -1.37
N GLU A 71 3.36 -1.19 -0.53
CA GLU A 71 4.29 -1.46 0.57
C GLU A 71 5.69 -1.86 0.06
N MET A 72 5.76 -2.59 -1.06
CA MET A 72 7.01 -3.03 -1.66
C MET A 72 7.73 -1.94 -2.47
N GLN A 73 7.01 -1.03 -3.13
CA GLN A 73 7.57 0.01 -4.02
C GLN A 73 8.62 0.89 -3.32
N ASN A 74 8.57 0.98 -2.00
CA ASN A 74 9.52 1.76 -1.21
C ASN A 74 10.83 1.00 -0.87
N GLU A 75 10.90 -0.34 -1.05
CA GLU A 75 11.98 -1.16 -0.49
C GLU A 75 12.53 -2.26 -1.41
N ILE A 76 11.72 -2.86 -2.31
CA ILE A 76 12.11 -4.07 -3.07
C ILE A 76 11.58 -4.04 -4.50
N VAL A 77 12.43 -4.37 -5.48
CA VAL A 77 12.01 -4.58 -6.87
C VAL A 77 11.41 -5.98 -7.02
N PRO A 78 10.14 -6.13 -7.47
CA PRO A 78 9.54 -7.44 -7.70
C PRO A 78 10.34 -8.24 -8.74
N GLN A 79 10.60 -9.51 -8.46
CA GLN A 79 11.25 -10.39 -9.44
C GLN A 79 10.25 -10.80 -10.50
N LEU A 80 10.60 -10.56 -11.77
CA LEU A 80 9.80 -11.01 -12.91
C LEU A 80 10.12 -12.49 -13.19
N PRO A 81 9.18 -13.43 -13.03
CA PRO A 81 9.41 -14.82 -13.42
C PRO A 81 9.61 -14.91 -14.93
N GLU A 82 10.56 -15.75 -15.37
CA GLU A 82 10.89 -15.97 -16.78
C GLU A 82 9.75 -16.57 -17.62
N ARG A 83 8.75 -17.18 -16.95
CA ARG A 83 7.59 -17.81 -17.61
C ARG A 83 6.29 -17.46 -16.89
N PRO A 84 5.21 -17.11 -17.62
CA PRO A 84 3.91 -16.91 -17.01
C PRO A 84 3.43 -18.21 -16.35
N PRO A 85 2.93 -18.17 -15.11
CA PRO A 85 2.44 -19.36 -14.44
C PRO A 85 1.23 -19.95 -15.19
N PRO A 86 1.04 -21.29 -15.14
CA PRO A 86 -0.15 -21.92 -15.71
C PRO A 86 -1.41 -21.40 -15.02
N THR A 87 -2.54 -21.46 -15.73
CA THR A 87 -3.83 -21.08 -15.18
C THR A 87 -4.15 -21.91 -13.93
N PRO A 88 -4.36 -21.26 -12.78
CA PRO A 88 -4.63 -21.94 -11.52
C PRO A 88 -6.04 -22.56 -11.53
N LEU A 89 -6.17 -23.72 -10.90
CA LEU A 89 -7.46 -24.39 -10.69
C LEU A 89 -8.35 -23.58 -9.72
N PRO A 90 -9.69 -23.71 -9.78
CA PRO A 90 -10.58 -23.02 -8.86
C PRO A 90 -10.32 -23.34 -7.38
N ARG A 91 -9.78 -24.53 -7.08
CA ARG A 91 -9.40 -24.92 -5.71
C ARG A 91 -8.20 -24.12 -5.17
N GLU A 92 -7.26 -23.76 -6.05
CA GLU A 92 -6.11 -22.93 -5.68
C GLU A 92 -6.51 -21.50 -5.34
N MET A 93 -7.69 -21.04 -5.82
CA MET A 93 -8.22 -19.73 -5.48
C MET A 93 -8.42 -19.57 -3.98
N ILE A 94 -9.04 -20.57 -3.32
CA ILE A 94 -9.31 -20.52 -1.89
C ILE A 94 -7.99 -20.55 -1.10
N MET A 95 -7.04 -21.37 -1.53
CA MET A 95 -5.70 -21.41 -0.91
C MET A 95 -4.99 -20.06 -1.03
N LEU A 96 -5.03 -19.45 -2.22
CA LEU A 96 -4.43 -18.15 -2.47
C LEU A 96 -5.13 -17.03 -1.68
N GLU A 97 -6.45 -17.08 -1.56
CA GLU A 97 -7.25 -16.16 -0.73
C GLU A 97 -6.82 -16.24 0.73
N THR A 98 -6.80 -17.43 1.31
CA THR A 98 -6.36 -17.58 2.72
C THR A 98 -4.90 -17.19 2.96
N LEU A 99 -4.02 -17.35 1.97
CA LEU A 99 -2.63 -16.95 2.07
C LEU A 99 -2.50 -15.43 2.02
N LEU A 100 -3.12 -14.79 1.02
CA LEU A 100 -3.05 -13.34 0.83
C LEU A 100 -3.73 -12.58 1.97
N GLU A 101 -4.87 -13.07 2.48
CA GLU A 101 -5.55 -12.47 3.64
C GLU A 101 -4.68 -12.54 4.91
N LYS A 102 -4.03 -13.69 5.18
CA LYS A 102 -3.10 -13.82 6.31
C LYS A 102 -1.91 -12.89 6.18
N LEU A 103 -1.31 -12.79 4.98
CA LEU A 103 -0.20 -11.86 4.74
C LEU A 103 -0.63 -10.39 4.89
N GLU A 104 -1.83 -10.03 4.44
CA GLU A 104 -2.38 -8.68 4.65
C GLU A 104 -2.53 -8.39 6.13
N GLU A 105 -3.12 -9.32 6.90
CA GLU A 105 -3.33 -9.17 8.35
C GLU A 105 -2.00 -9.05 9.11
N GLU A 106 -1.03 -9.94 8.85
CA GLU A 106 0.29 -9.93 9.47
C GLU A 106 1.06 -8.63 9.16
N LEU A 107 1.00 -8.14 7.91
CA LEU A 107 1.67 -6.89 7.53
C LEU A 107 0.97 -5.67 8.12
N GLN A 108 -0.36 -5.64 8.16
CA GLN A 108 -1.11 -4.56 8.80
C GLN A 108 -0.83 -4.50 10.31
N GLU A 109 -0.78 -5.66 10.98
CA GLU A 109 -0.42 -5.74 12.40
C GLU A 109 1.02 -5.29 12.62
N ALA A 110 1.98 -5.76 11.80
CA ALA A 110 3.37 -5.33 11.88
C ALA A 110 3.53 -3.81 11.67
N ASN A 111 2.80 -3.22 10.72
CA ASN A 111 2.82 -1.78 10.46
C ASN A 111 2.21 -0.98 11.62
N GLN A 112 1.08 -1.41 12.19
CA GLN A 112 0.47 -0.77 13.35
C GLN A 112 1.40 -0.85 14.58
N ASN A 113 1.99 -2.02 14.83
CA ASN A 113 2.93 -2.24 15.92
C ASN A 113 4.19 -1.38 15.73
N GLN A 114 4.73 -1.29 14.52
CA GLN A 114 5.89 -0.44 14.22
C GLN A 114 5.57 1.04 14.45
N GLN A 115 4.39 1.52 14.03
CA GLN A 115 3.96 2.90 14.29
C GLN A 115 3.80 3.18 15.80
N ALA A 116 3.20 2.26 16.56
CA ALA A 116 3.05 2.39 18.00
C ALA A 116 4.40 2.39 18.73
N LEU A 117 5.32 1.50 18.33
CA LEU A 117 6.68 1.44 18.87
C LEU A 117 7.47 2.71 18.56
N LYS A 118 7.41 3.22 17.32
CA LYS A 118 8.05 4.48 16.93
C LYS A 118 7.49 5.66 17.73
N LYS A 119 6.17 5.73 17.93
CA LYS A 119 5.55 6.76 18.77
C LYS A 119 6.06 6.71 20.22
N SER A 120 6.08 5.52 20.83
CA SER A 120 6.60 5.32 22.19
C SER A 120 8.10 5.68 22.28
N PHE A 121 8.89 5.30 21.28
CA PHE A 121 10.30 5.63 21.18
C PHE A 121 10.53 7.15 21.13
N LEU A 122 9.72 7.89 20.37
CA LEU A 122 9.79 9.35 20.32
C LEU A 122 9.44 9.99 21.66
N GLU A 123 8.36 9.55 22.30
CA GLU A 123 7.96 10.08 23.62
C GLU A 123 9.04 9.86 24.69
N LEU A 124 9.69 8.69 24.70
CA LEU A 124 10.78 8.39 25.61
C LEU A 124 12.07 9.12 25.26
N THR A 125 12.33 9.33 23.96
CA THR A 125 13.48 10.12 23.50
C THR A 125 13.31 11.59 23.91
N GLU A 126 12.11 12.15 23.77
CA GLU A 126 11.76 13.48 24.27
C GLU A 126 11.99 13.58 25.77
N LEU A 127 11.49 12.61 26.54
CA LEU A 127 11.67 12.55 27.99
C LEU A 127 13.15 12.46 28.37
N LYS A 128 13.95 11.63 27.70
CA LYS A 128 15.39 11.50 27.92
C LYS A 128 16.11 12.83 27.74
N HIS A 129 15.84 13.55 26.65
CA HIS A 129 16.49 14.84 26.39
C HIS A 129 16.05 15.89 27.40
N LEU A 130 14.76 15.91 27.76
CA LEU A 130 14.23 16.79 28.80
C LEU A 130 14.92 16.54 30.15
N LEU A 131 15.09 15.29 30.56
CA LEU A 131 15.75 14.96 31.82
C LEU A 131 17.23 15.35 31.84
N LYS A 132 17.96 15.11 30.74
CA LYS A 132 19.36 15.54 30.60
C LYS A 132 19.49 17.05 30.72
N LYS A 133 18.71 17.81 29.93
CA LYS A 133 18.76 19.29 29.95
C LYS A 133 18.29 19.87 31.29
N THR A 134 17.32 19.24 31.94
CA THR A 134 16.89 19.64 33.29
C THR A 134 18.00 19.38 34.30
N GLN A 135 18.72 18.26 34.20
CA GLN A 135 19.88 17.97 35.05
C GLN A 135 20.99 19.01 34.86
N ASP A 136 21.39 19.31 33.63
CA ASP A 136 22.41 20.33 33.31
C ASP A 136 22.03 21.70 33.91
N PHE A 137 20.75 22.06 33.81
CA PHE A 137 20.23 23.31 34.37
C PHE A 137 20.35 23.35 35.90
N PHE A 138 19.89 22.31 36.60
CA PHE A 138 19.92 22.31 38.06
C PHE A 138 21.35 22.24 38.59
N GLU A 139 22.24 21.49 37.94
CA GLU A 139 23.67 21.44 38.30
C GLU A 139 24.35 22.81 38.11
N THR A 140 24.06 23.51 37.01
CA THR A 140 24.57 24.87 36.76
C THR A 140 24.07 25.87 37.80
N GLU A 141 22.81 25.78 38.25
CA GLU A 141 22.27 26.67 39.28
C GLU A 141 22.79 26.34 40.69
N THR A 142 23.08 25.08 41.03
CA THR A 142 23.79 24.77 42.27
C THR A 142 25.22 25.29 42.30
N ASN A 143 25.94 25.27 41.18
CA ASN A 143 27.28 25.86 41.09
C ASN A 143 27.24 27.39 41.16
N LEU A 144 26.18 28.03 40.64
CA LEU A 144 25.97 29.48 40.79
C LEU A 144 25.46 29.88 42.18
N ALA A 145 24.75 29.00 42.90
CA ALA A 145 24.28 29.30 44.25
C ALA A 145 25.41 29.30 45.29
N ASP A 146 26.53 28.59 45.06
CA ASP A 146 27.72 28.74 45.91
C ASP A 146 28.48 30.06 45.62
N ASP A 147 28.45 30.57 44.37
CA ASP A 147 29.09 31.85 44.02
C ASP A 147 28.21 33.09 44.32
N PHE A 148 26.88 32.98 44.29
CA PHE A 148 25.98 34.14 44.47
C PHE A 148 25.78 34.56 45.94
N PHE A 149 26.18 33.72 46.90
CA PHE A 149 26.01 33.98 48.34
C PHE A 149 27.29 34.41 49.07
N MET A 150 28.47 34.47 48.41
CA MET A 150 29.74 34.73 49.10
C MET A 150 30.49 36.01 48.71
N GLU A 151 30.16 36.72 47.63
CA GLU A 151 30.83 37.99 47.32
C GLU A 151 29.87 39.05 46.75
N ASP A 152 29.84 40.22 47.41
CA ASP A 152 29.40 41.53 46.88
C ASP A 152 27.91 41.91 46.80
N THR A 153 27.17 41.84 47.90
CA THR A 153 25.96 42.68 48.08
C THR A 153 25.85 43.35 49.46
N SER A 154 26.91 44.03 49.91
CA SER A 154 26.82 45.01 51.02
C SER A 154 26.56 46.46 50.55
N GLY A 155 26.33 46.70 49.25
CA GLY A 155 26.35 48.06 48.70
C GLY A 155 25.04 48.67 48.17
N LEU A 156 23.92 47.95 48.08
CA LEU A 156 22.77 48.45 47.30
C LEU A 156 21.38 48.04 47.80
N LEU A 157 21.21 47.94 49.12
CA LEU A 157 19.89 47.75 49.75
C LEU A 157 19.62 48.81 50.82
N GLU A 158 19.75 50.08 50.47
CA GLU A 158 18.97 51.15 51.11
C GLU A 158 17.75 51.44 50.26
N LEU A 159 16.66 50.70 50.48
CA LEU A 159 15.27 51.20 50.50
C LEU A 159 14.30 50.02 50.66
N ARG A 160 13.62 50.00 51.82
CA ARG A 160 12.53 49.12 52.27
C ARG A 160 12.92 47.77 52.87
N ALA A 161 13.07 47.80 54.19
CA ALA A 161 12.81 46.67 55.06
C ALA A 161 11.34 46.23 54.95
N THR A 162 11.12 45.02 54.43
CA THR A 162 9.99 44.15 54.77
C THR A 162 10.54 42.74 54.99
N PRO A 163 10.25 42.08 56.13
CA PRO A 163 10.81 40.79 56.45
C PRO A 163 10.04 39.66 55.74
N ALA A 164 10.65 38.47 55.76
CA ALA A 164 10.20 37.19 55.17
C ALA A 164 10.69 36.95 53.74
N CYS A 165 11.95 36.50 53.65
CA CYS A 165 12.30 35.45 52.69
C CYS A 165 11.37 34.25 52.97
N VAL A 166 10.23 34.21 52.28
CA VAL A 166 9.44 33.00 52.19
C VAL A 166 10.26 32.09 51.30
N THR A 167 10.81 31.01 51.85
CA THR A 167 11.24 29.82 51.10
C THR A 167 10.02 29.26 50.35
N GLY A 168 9.60 29.96 49.30
CA GLY A 168 8.50 29.58 48.45
C GLY A 168 8.97 28.43 47.59
N LYS A 169 8.38 27.25 47.77
CA LYS A 169 8.51 26.15 46.81
C LYS A 169 8.08 26.66 45.43
N LEU A 170 9.05 26.92 44.56
CA LEU A 170 8.82 27.23 43.16
C LEU A 170 8.36 25.94 42.48
N GLY A 171 7.17 25.96 41.89
CA GLY A 171 6.74 24.86 41.04
C GLY A 171 7.38 25.02 39.67
N PHE A 172 7.82 23.92 39.05
CA PHE A 172 8.28 23.94 37.68
C PHE A 172 7.43 23.02 36.79
N THR A 173 7.44 23.30 35.49
CA THR A 173 6.81 22.44 34.48
C THR A 173 7.70 22.42 33.26
N ALA A 174 8.07 21.20 32.87
CA ALA A 174 8.91 20.96 31.71
C ALA A 174 8.10 20.27 30.62
N GLY A 175 8.37 20.62 29.38
CA GLY A 175 7.68 20.05 28.23
C GLY A 175 8.43 20.27 26.93
N VAL A 176 7.85 19.74 25.86
CA VAL A 176 8.39 19.80 24.50
C VAL A 176 7.39 20.48 23.57
N ILE A 177 7.89 21.33 22.68
CA ILE A 177 7.09 22.07 21.70
C ILE A 177 7.81 22.12 20.35
N ASN A 178 7.05 22.17 19.25
CA ASN A 178 7.62 22.36 17.91
C ASN A 178 8.33 23.72 17.81
N ARG A 179 9.51 23.72 17.19
CA ARG A 179 10.39 24.90 17.09
C ARG A 179 9.69 26.12 16.48
N GLU A 180 8.87 25.91 15.44
CA GLU A 180 8.14 26.97 14.74
C GLU A 180 7.18 27.75 15.65
N ARG A 181 6.61 27.07 16.66
CA ARG A 181 5.58 27.65 17.54
C ARG A 181 6.17 28.29 18.79
N MET A 182 7.47 28.12 19.03
CA MET A 182 8.14 28.56 20.26
C MET A 182 8.02 30.07 20.50
N ALA A 183 8.27 30.88 19.48
CA ALA A 183 8.22 32.35 19.62
C ALA A 183 6.80 32.86 19.95
N SER A 184 5.77 32.26 19.38
CA SER A 184 4.37 32.59 19.68
C SER A 184 3.96 32.13 21.08
N PHE A 185 4.45 30.96 21.50
CA PHE A 185 4.23 30.40 22.83
C PHE A 185 4.81 31.29 23.93
N GLU A 186 6.06 31.73 23.80
CA GLU A 186 6.73 32.64 24.74
C GLU A 186 5.95 33.96 24.91
N ARG A 187 5.56 34.61 23.81
CA ARG A 187 4.80 35.86 23.85
C ARG A 187 3.45 35.68 24.56
N LEU A 188 2.77 34.56 24.34
CA LEU A 188 1.47 34.31 24.96
C LEU A 188 1.61 34.02 26.47
N LEU A 189 2.61 33.24 26.85
CA LEU A 189 2.97 33.01 28.25
C LEU A 189 3.27 34.33 28.97
N TRP A 190 4.10 35.18 28.38
CA TRP A 190 4.43 36.48 28.96
C TRP A 190 3.19 37.37 29.15
N ARG A 191 2.31 37.44 28.14
CA ARG A 191 1.08 38.25 28.19
C ARG A 191 0.08 37.78 29.24
N VAL A 192 -0.15 36.47 29.34
CA VAL A 192 -1.14 35.91 30.27
C VAL A 192 -0.64 35.95 31.72
N CYS A 193 0.66 35.77 31.91
CA CYS A 193 1.26 35.64 33.24
C CYS A 193 1.94 36.93 33.74
N ARG A 194 1.86 38.01 32.96
CA ARG A 194 2.31 39.37 33.31
C ARG A 194 3.75 39.44 33.84
N GLY A 195 4.62 38.57 33.34
CA GLY A 195 6.04 38.52 33.74
C GLY A 195 6.34 37.74 35.03
N ASN A 196 5.36 37.10 35.67
CA ASN A 196 5.58 36.31 36.89
C ASN A 196 6.09 34.88 36.62
N ILE A 197 6.74 34.67 35.48
CA ILE A 197 7.19 33.36 35.01
C ILE A 197 8.63 33.47 34.51
N TYR A 198 9.45 32.50 34.89
CA TYR A 198 10.77 32.32 34.32
C TYR A 198 10.75 31.15 33.34
N LEU A 199 10.96 31.43 32.06
CA LEU A 199 11.01 30.46 30.97
C LEU A 199 12.46 30.28 30.55
N LYS A 200 12.96 29.05 30.56
CA LYS A 200 14.15 28.65 29.80
C LYS A 200 13.75 27.65 28.73
N PHE A 201 14.38 27.72 27.57
CA PHE A 201 14.22 26.74 26.51
C PHE A 201 15.58 26.33 25.95
N SER A 202 15.67 25.10 25.47
CA SER A 202 16.84 24.54 24.79
C SER A 202 16.37 23.88 23.51
N GLU A 203 17.16 24.01 22.45
CA GLU A 203 16.94 23.25 21.22
C GLU A 203 17.31 21.77 21.46
N VAL A 204 16.58 20.87 20.81
CA VAL A 204 16.94 19.45 20.70
C VAL A 204 17.67 19.26 19.39
N ASP A 205 18.96 18.95 19.44
CA ASP A 205 19.81 18.80 18.24
C ASP A 205 19.51 17.53 17.45
N THR A 206 18.76 16.57 18.02
CA THR A 206 18.36 15.35 17.30
C THR A 206 17.17 15.62 16.40
N ILE A 207 17.35 15.38 15.10
CA ILE A 207 16.26 15.32 14.12
C ILE A 207 15.36 14.14 14.51
N LEU A 208 14.10 14.43 14.85
CA LEU A 208 13.11 13.43 15.24
C LEU A 208 12.17 13.24 14.06
N GLU A 209 12.08 12.03 13.52
CA GLU A 209 11.13 11.70 12.46
C GLU A 209 9.74 11.45 13.04
N ASP A 210 8.71 12.05 12.44
CA ASP A 210 7.32 11.75 12.79
C ASP A 210 6.97 10.30 12.41
N PRO A 211 6.30 9.53 13.30
CA PRO A 211 6.02 8.13 13.06
C PRO A 211 4.99 7.91 11.94
N VAL A 212 4.26 8.97 11.54
CA VAL A 212 3.20 8.91 10.53
C VAL A 212 3.59 9.65 9.24
N THR A 213 4.16 10.85 9.34
CA THR A 213 4.47 11.66 8.14
C THR A 213 5.87 11.42 7.59
N LYS A 214 6.75 10.73 8.32
CA LYS A 214 8.20 10.61 8.01
C LYS A 214 8.89 11.97 7.84
N GLU A 215 8.28 13.05 8.35
CA GLU A 215 8.86 14.39 8.26
C GLU A 215 9.84 14.62 9.41
N GLU A 216 10.90 15.36 9.11
CA GLU A 216 11.88 15.80 10.09
C GLU A 216 11.29 16.90 10.98
N ILE A 217 10.92 16.54 12.21
CA ILE A 217 10.40 17.51 13.18
C ILE A 217 11.52 17.99 14.09
N LYS A 218 11.75 19.30 14.07
CA LYS A 218 12.60 20.00 15.04
C LYS A 218 11.77 20.45 16.23
N LYS A 219 12.12 19.95 17.42
CA LYS A 219 11.45 20.30 18.67
C LYS A 219 12.39 21.03 19.63
N ASN A 220 11.81 21.87 20.46
CA ASN A 220 12.49 22.57 21.54
C ASN A 220 11.94 22.08 22.87
N ILE A 221 12.81 21.93 23.87
CA ILE A 221 12.44 21.65 25.25
C ILE A 221 12.31 22.99 25.97
N PHE A 222 11.29 23.13 26.80
CA PHE A 222 11.13 24.28 27.67
C PHE A 222 10.95 23.85 29.12
N ILE A 223 11.41 24.70 30.03
CA ILE A 223 11.22 24.60 31.47
C ILE A 223 10.67 25.93 31.95
N ILE A 224 9.52 25.87 32.62
CA ILE A 224 8.78 27.04 33.11
C ILE A 224 8.72 26.97 34.63
N PHE A 225 9.29 27.97 35.31
CA PHE A 225 9.17 28.14 36.75
C PHE A 225 8.07 29.15 37.06
N TYR A 226 7.22 28.80 38.02
CA TYR A 226 6.12 29.64 38.48
C TYR A 226 5.88 29.48 39.98
N GLN A 227 5.28 30.50 40.57
CA GLN A 227 4.86 30.48 41.96
C GLN A 227 3.33 30.49 42.04
N GLY A 228 2.75 29.43 42.59
CA GLY A 228 1.30 29.32 42.83
C GLY A 228 0.52 28.49 41.79
N GLU A 229 -0.57 27.87 42.27
CA GLU A 229 -1.33 26.86 41.52
C GLU A 229 -2.24 27.45 40.41
N GLN A 230 -2.68 28.71 40.56
CA GLN A 230 -3.46 29.38 39.52
C GLN A 230 -2.66 29.61 38.23
N LEU A 231 -1.35 29.87 38.35
CA LEU A 231 -0.45 29.99 37.19
C LEU A 231 -0.23 28.63 36.53
N ARG A 232 -0.08 27.56 37.32
CA ARG A 232 0.03 26.18 36.81
C ARG A 232 -1.13 25.81 35.89
N GLN A 233 -2.36 26.07 36.30
CA GLN A 233 -3.55 25.75 35.49
C GLN A 233 -3.60 26.57 34.19
N LYS A 234 -3.21 27.85 34.24
CA LYS A 234 -3.11 28.71 33.04
C LYS A 234 -2.04 28.18 32.07
N ILE A 235 -0.86 27.81 32.58
CA ILE A 235 0.23 27.25 31.77
C ILE A 235 -0.22 25.94 31.12
N LYS A 236 -0.87 25.03 31.85
CA LYS A 236 -1.42 23.79 31.28
C LYS A 236 -2.37 24.05 30.11
N ARG A 237 -3.32 24.99 30.26
CA ARG A 237 -4.24 25.38 29.17
C ARG A 237 -3.52 25.97 27.96
N ILE A 238 -2.46 26.74 28.19
CA ILE A 238 -1.63 27.29 27.11
C ILE A 238 -0.89 26.15 26.40
N CYS A 239 -0.26 25.23 27.14
CA CYS A 239 0.42 24.06 26.57
C CYS A 239 -0.54 23.19 25.74
N GLU A 240 -1.75 22.93 26.23
CA GLU A 240 -2.80 22.22 25.49
C GLU A 240 -3.17 22.95 24.19
N GLY A 241 -3.33 24.28 24.24
CA GLY A 241 -3.64 25.10 23.06
C GLY A 241 -2.56 25.10 21.97
N PHE A 242 -1.29 25.01 22.36
CA PHE A 242 -0.15 24.93 21.42
C PHE A 242 0.23 23.49 21.02
N ARG A 243 -0.45 22.48 21.59
CA ARG A 243 -0.13 21.04 21.46
C ARG A 243 1.26 20.68 21.98
N ALA A 244 1.68 21.30 23.08
CA ALA A 244 2.92 20.96 23.76
C ALA A 244 2.72 19.74 24.69
N THR A 245 3.66 18.81 24.67
CA THR A 245 3.67 17.64 25.56
C THR A 245 4.35 18.01 26.87
N ILE A 246 3.63 17.86 27.99
CA ILE A 246 4.18 18.12 29.33
C ILE A 246 4.59 16.77 29.94
N TYR A 247 5.83 16.69 30.42
CA TYR A 247 6.34 15.50 31.09
C TYR A 247 6.47 15.72 32.61
N PRO A 248 6.09 14.73 33.45
CA PRO A 248 6.35 14.79 34.88
C PRO A 248 7.85 14.62 35.11
N CYS A 249 8.47 15.60 35.77
CA CYS A 249 9.89 15.55 36.12
C CYS A 249 10.04 15.64 37.64
N PRO A 250 10.68 14.67 38.30
CA PRO A 250 10.89 14.70 39.75
C PRO A 250 11.86 15.83 40.14
N GLU A 251 11.56 16.48 41.26
CA GLU A 251 12.38 17.53 41.87
C GLU A 251 13.74 16.99 42.41
N PRO A 252 13.80 15.84 43.13
CA PRO A 252 15.06 15.35 43.68
C PRO A 252 16.01 14.80 42.60
N VAL A 253 17.29 15.16 42.72
CA VAL A 253 18.36 14.79 41.78
C VAL A 253 18.56 13.26 41.71
N GLY A 254 18.40 12.57 42.85
CA GLY A 254 18.51 11.11 42.94
C GLY A 254 17.46 10.37 42.08
N GLU A 255 16.18 10.69 42.29
CA GLU A 255 15.08 10.08 41.52
C GLU A 255 15.13 10.46 40.04
N ARG A 256 15.62 11.67 39.70
CA ARG A 256 15.82 12.08 38.30
C ARG A 256 16.87 11.23 37.60
N ARG A 257 18.00 10.94 38.28
CA ARG A 257 19.06 10.09 37.75
C ARG A 257 18.59 8.65 37.56
N GLU A 258 17.82 8.13 38.53
CA GLU A 258 17.19 6.81 38.44
C GLU A 258 16.18 6.74 37.29
N MET A 259 15.31 7.74 37.14
CA MET A 259 14.36 7.82 36.04
C MET A 259 15.06 7.92 34.69
N LEU A 260 16.15 8.68 34.58
CA LEU A 260 16.96 8.78 33.37
C LEU A 260 17.61 7.43 33.02
N ALA A 261 18.14 6.70 34.02
CA ALA A 261 18.68 5.36 33.82
C ALA A 261 17.60 4.37 33.35
N GLY A 262 16.42 4.40 33.98
CA GLY A 262 15.28 3.58 33.58
C GLY A 262 14.75 3.90 32.18
N VAL A 263 14.72 5.18 31.78
CA VAL A 263 14.35 5.60 30.42
C VAL A 263 15.39 5.15 29.40
N ASN A 264 16.68 5.23 29.72
CA ASN A 264 17.73 4.72 28.82
C ASN A 264 17.62 3.20 28.60
N ALA A 265 17.42 2.41 29.67
CA ALA A 265 17.24 0.97 29.54
C ALA A 265 16.01 0.63 28.68
N LYS A 266 14.87 1.30 28.92
CA LYS A 266 13.67 1.13 28.08
C LYS A 266 13.88 1.53 26.63
N LEU A 267 14.66 2.57 26.36
CA LEU A 267 15.00 2.98 25.00
C LEU A 267 15.87 1.94 24.29
N GLU A 268 16.85 1.37 24.99
CA GLU A 268 17.68 0.27 24.46
C GLU A 268 16.81 -0.95 24.13
N ASP A 269 15.94 -1.36 25.06
CA ASP A 269 14.97 -2.45 24.83
C ASP A 269 14.09 -2.15 23.61
N LEU A 270 13.52 -0.95 23.51
CA LEU A 270 12.69 -0.57 22.36
C LEU A 270 13.44 -0.57 21.04
N ILE A 271 14.71 -0.13 21.02
CA ILE A 271 15.54 -0.18 19.79
C ILE A 271 15.71 -1.64 19.35
N THR A 272 15.97 -2.56 20.29
CA THR A 272 16.10 -3.99 19.95
C THR A 272 14.79 -4.55 19.39
N VAL A 273 13.65 -4.21 20.00
CA VAL A 273 12.33 -4.65 19.52
C VAL A 273 12.01 -4.06 18.16
N ILE A 274 12.24 -2.76 17.94
CA ILE A 274 12.01 -2.09 16.64
C ILE A 274 12.84 -2.76 15.55
N THR A 275 14.12 -3.05 15.81
CA THR A 275 15.00 -3.73 14.85
C THR A 275 14.50 -5.14 14.54
N GLN A 276 14.04 -5.88 15.56
CA GLN A 276 13.46 -7.21 15.37
C GLN A 276 12.16 -7.16 14.56
N THR A 277 11.25 -6.22 14.87
CA THR A 277 9.99 -6.02 14.13
C THR A 277 10.27 -5.63 12.68
N GLU A 278 11.23 -4.74 12.43
CA GLU A 278 11.62 -4.34 11.08
C GLU A 278 12.21 -5.52 10.30
N SER A 279 13.10 -6.32 10.92
CA SER A 279 13.64 -7.53 10.30
C SER A 279 12.57 -8.59 10.01
N HIS A 280 11.51 -8.66 10.82
CA HIS A 280 10.39 -9.56 10.58
C HIS A 280 9.55 -9.07 9.41
N ARG A 281 9.20 -7.78 9.38
CA ARG A 281 8.48 -7.14 8.27
C ARG A 281 9.24 -7.30 6.95
N GLN A 282 10.55 -7.05 6.94
CA GLN A 282 11.39 -7.22 5.75
C GLN A 282 11.40 -8.66 5.24
N ARG A 283 11.43 -9.67 6.13
CA ARG A 283 11.34 -11.09 5.72
C ARG A 283 9.99 -11.42 5.07
N LEU A 284 8.89 -10.95 5.66
CA LEU A 284 7.54 -11.14 5.08
C LEU A 284 7.44 -10.48 3.70
N LEU A 285 7.95 -9.25 3.56
CA LEU A 285 7.96 -8.54 2.29
C LEU A 285 8.85 -9.20 1.25
N GLN A 286 9.98 -9.80 1.62
CA GLN A 286 10.83 -10.55 0.70
C GLN A 286 10.14 -11.81 0.18
N GLU A 287 9.46 -12.56 1.05
CA GLU A 287 8.68 -13.75 0.67
C GLU A 287 7.50 -13.38 -0.23
N ALA A 288 6.79 -12.30 0.10
CA ALA A 288 5.73 -11.75 -0.74
C ALA A 288 6.28 -11.29 -2.09
N ALA A 289 7.41 -10.58 -2.11
CA ALA A 289 8.02 -10.04 -3.33
C ALA A 289 8.44 -11.12 -4.33
N ALA A 290 8.93 -12.26 -3.84
CA ALA A 290 9.32 -13.39 -4.68
C ALA A 290 8.12 -14.00 -5.43
N ASN A 291 6.92 -13.97 -4.81
CA ASN A 291 5.73 -14.64 -5.34
C ASN A 291 4.68 -13.67 -5.91
N TRP A 292 4.80 -12.38 -5.63
CA TRP A 292 3.81 -11.35 -5.98
C TRP A 292 3.44 -11.37 -7.45
N HIS A 293 4.42 -11.45 -8.36
CA HIS A 293 4.14 -11.45 -9.79
C HIS A 293 3.37 -12.70 -10.23
N SER A 294 3.69 -13.85 -9.64
CA SER A 294 2.96 -15.11 -9.89
C SER A 294 1.51 -15.00 -9.41
N TRP A 295 1.29 -14.46 -8.21
CA TRP A 295 -0.05 -14.23 -7.67
C TRP A 295 -0.85 -13.23 -8.50
N ALA A 296 -0.23 -12.13 -8.93
CA ALA A 296 -0.87 -11.12 -9.78
C ALA A 296 -1.35 -11.72 -11.11
N VAL A 297 -0.47 -12.45 -11.82
CA VAL A 297 -0.85 -13.10 -13.09
C VAL A 297 -1.95 -14.16 -12.85
N LYS A 298 -1.85 -14.95 -11.77
CA LYS A 298 -2.87 -15.95 -11.42
C LYS A 298 -4.25 -15.31 -11.18
N VAL A 299 -4.32 -14.25 -10.37
CA VAL A 299 -5.58 -13.56 -10.05
C VAL A 299 -6.17 -12.89 -11.29
N GLN A 300 -5.34 -12.25 -12.13
CA GLN A 300 -5.80 -11.66 -13.39
C GLN A 300 -6.36 -12.71 -14.36
N LYS A 301 -5.67 -13.86 -14.50
CA LYS A 301 -6.16 -14.99 -15.30
C LYS A 301 -7.50 -15.51 -14.78
N MET A 302 -7.63 -15.74 -13.46
CA MET A 302 -8.89 -16.18 -12.84
C MET A 302 -10.02 -15.19 -13.13
N LYS A 303 -9.79 -13.89 -12.92
CA LYS A 303 -10.77 -12.83 -13.16
C LYS A 303 -11.22 -12.82 -14.63
N ALA A 304 -10.28 -12.95 -15.57
CA ALA A 304 -10.59 -13.03 -16.99
C ALA A 304 -11.45 -14.25 -17.33
N ILE A 305 -11.14 -15.42 -16.76
CA ILE A 305 -11.93 -16.65 -16.96
C ILE A 305 -13.35 -16.47 -16.42
N TYR A 306 -13.51 -15.97 -15.19
CA TYR A 306 -14.85 -15.71 -14.62
C TYR A 306 -15.62 -14.62 -15.39
N HIS A 307 -14.92 -13.62 -15.93
CA HIS A 307 -15.53 -12.62 -16.81
C HIS A 307 -16.05 -13.26 -18.11
N ILE A 308 -15.28 -14.16 -18.72
CA ILE A 308 -15.71 -14.91 -19.91
C ILE A 308 -16.87 -15.84 -19.59
N LEU A 309 -16.81 -16.57 -18.48
CA LEU A 309 -17.90 -17.45 -18.05
C LEU A 309 -19.20 -16.67 -17.77
N ASN A 310 -19.11 -15.40 -17.39
CA ASN A 310 -20.26 -14.50 -17.23
C ASN A 310 -20.90 -14.07 -18.57
N MET A 311 -20.16 -14.15 -19.69
CA MET A 311 -20.69 -13.95 -21.05
C MET A 311 -21.40 -15.19 -21.60
N CYS A 312 -21.11 -16.37 -21.03
CA CYS A 312 -21.75 -17.64 -21.40
C CYS A 312 -23.16 -17.74 -20.81
N ASN A 313 -24.06 -18.42 -21.52
CA ASN A 313 -25.35 -18.79 -20.98
C ASN A 313 -25.24 -20.12 -20.24
N ILE A 314 -25.68 -20.18 -18.99
CA ILE A 314 -25.52 -21.37 -18.13
C ILE A 314 -26.90 -21.93 -17.86
N ASP A 315 -27.19 -23.09 -18.43
CA ASP A 315 -28.43 -23.79 -18.19
C ASP A 315 -28.31 -24.67 -16.94
N VAL A 316 -29.04 -24.31 -15.89
CA VAL A 316 -29.08 -25.03 -14.61
C VAL A 316 -29.76 -26.39 -14.77
N THR A 317 -30.68 -26.53 -15.73
CA THR A 317 -31.45 -27.76 -15.91
C THR A 317 -30.62 -28.87 -16.54
N GLN A 318 -29.72 -28.51 -17.46
CA GLN A 318 -28.86 -29.45 -18.18
C GLN A 318 -27.43 -29.52 -17.64
N GLN A 319 -27.07 -28.68 -16.65
CA GLN A 319 -25.70 -28.55 -16.14
C GLN A 319 -24.69 -28.28 -17.28
N CYS A 320 -25.12 -27.51 -18.27
CA CYS A 320 -24.36 -27.16 -19.47
C CYS A 320 -24.17 -25.64 -19.57
N ALA A 321 -22.97 -25.21 -19.90
CA ALA A 321 -22.65 -23.86 -20.31
C ALA A 321 -22.59 -23.80 -21.85
N ILE A 322 -23.33 -22.86 -22.41
CA ILE A 322 -23.41 -22.59 -23.85
C ILE A 322 -22.67 -21.28 -24.11
N ALA A 323 -21.72 -21.32 -25.03
CA ALA A 323 -20.98 -20.15 -25.48
C ALA A 323 -21.03 -20.02 -27.00
N GLU A 324 -21.16 -18.80 -27.51
CA GLU A 324 -20.96 -18.51 -28.93
C GLU A 324 -19.57 -17.94 -29.14
N ILE A 325 -18.79 -18.57 -30.03
CA ILE A 325 -17.40 -18.21 -30.25
C ILE A 325 -17.08 -18.01 -31.73
N TRP A 326 -16.31 -16.96 -32.01
CA TRP A 326 -15.67 -16.72 -33.31
C TRP A 326 -14.23 -17.21 -33.28
N PHE A 327 -13.83 -17.94 -34.32
CA PHE A 327 -12.44 -18.35 -34.51
C PHE A 327 -12.12 -18.62 -35.99
N PRO A 328 -10.83 -18.60 -36.39
CA PRO A 328 -10.42 -18.91 -37.75
C PRO A 328 -10.67 -20.38 -38.11
N VAL A 329 -11.27 -20.64 -39.27
CA VAL A 329 -11.57 -22.01 -39.76
C VAL A 329 -10.31 -22.88 -39.81
N ALA A 330 -9.16 -22.28 -40.11
CA ALA A 330 -7.87 -22.97 -40.17
C ALA A 330 -7.42 -23.58 -38.83
N ASP A 331 -7.82 -23.00 -37.70
CA ASP A 331 -7.36 -23.40 -36.37
C ASP A 331 -8.36 -24.27 -35.60
N THR A 332 -9.44 -24.73 -36.26
CA THR A 332 -10.47 -25.61 -35.66
C THR A 332 -9.85 -26.83 -34.95
N GLY A 333 -8.83 -27.44 -35.55
CA GLY A 333 -8.15 -28.61 -34.97
C GLY A 333 -7.26 -28.31 -33.76
N ARG A 334 -6.83 -27.05 -33.56
CA ARG A 334 -6.10 -26.63 -32.34
C ARG A 334 -7.07 -26.38 -31.20
N ILE A 335 -8.20 -25.73 -31.50
CA ILE A 335 -9.26 -25.44 -30.52
C ILE A 335 -9.86 -26.73 -29.96
N LYS A 336 -10.17 -27.72 -30.82
CA LYS A 336 -10.66 -29.03 -30.37
C LYS A 336 -9.69 -29.74 -29.42
N ARG A 337 -8.38 -29.72 -29.74
CA ARG A 337 -7.35 -30.30 -28.88
C ARG A 337 -7.22 -29.61 -27.53
N ALA A 338 -7.31 -28.27 -27.49
CA ALA A 338 -7.30 -27.55 -26.21
C ALA A 338 -8.56 -27.81 -25.37
N LEU A 339 -9.72 -27.98 -26.02
CA LEU A 339 -10.95 -28.39 -25.34
C LEU A 339 -10.85 -29.80 -24.76
N GLU A 340 -10.24 -30.74 -25.48
CA GLU A 340 -9.94 -32.09 -25.00
C GLU A 340 -8.99 -32.07 -23.80
N GLN A 341 -7.93 -31.25 -23.85
CA GLN A 341 -7.00 -31.06 -22.73
C GLN A 341 -7.69 -30.45 -21.49
N GLY A 342 -8.54 -29.43 -21.68
CA GLY A 342 -9.32 -28.83 -20.60
C GLY A 342 -10.30 -29.83 -19.97
N MET A 343 -10.88 -30.71 -20.77
CA MET A 343 -11.73 -31.81 -20.30
C MET A 343 -10.92 -32.81 -19.46
N GLU A 344 -9.77 -33.27 -19.95
CA GLU A 344 -8.89 -34.21 -19.24
C GLU A 344 -8.47 -33.66 -17.86
N LEU A 345 -8.10 -32.38 -17.79
CA LEU A 345 -7.74 -31.71 -16.53
C LEU A 345 -8.91 -31.64 -15.54
N SER A 346 -10.14 -31.50 -16.03
CA SER A 346 -11.34 -31.49 -15.19
C SER A 346 -11.81 -32.87 -14.75
N GLY A 347 -11.36 -33.94 -15.43
CA GLY A 347 -11.83 -35.31 -15.20
C GLY A 347 -13.29 -35.57 -15.62
N SER A 348 -13.87 -34.66 -16.42
CA SER A 348 -15.25 -34.81 -16.92
C SER A 348 -15.35 -35.97 -17.93
N SER A 349 -16.52 -36.63 -17.95
CA SER A 349 -16.85 -37.70 -18.91
C SER A 349 -17.41 -37.18 -20.24
N MET A 350 -17.79 -35.89 -20.33
CA MET A 350 -18.47 -35.35 -21.51
C MET A 350 -17.53 -34.51 -22.37
N VAL A 351 -17.36 -34.91 -23.63
CA VAL A 351 -16.54 -34.18 -24.60
C VAL A 351 -17.23 -32.86 -24.98
N PRO A 352 -16.52 -31.72 -24.95
CA PRO A 352 -17.04 -30.44 -25.44
C PRO A 352 -17.55 -30.55 -26.88
N ILE A 353 -18.80 -30.14 -27.11
CA ILE A 353 -19.41 -30.20 -28.45
C ILE A 353 -19.26 -28.84 -29.10
N LEU A 354 -18.64 -28.83 -30.28
CA LEU A 354 -18.48 -27.64 -31.11
C LEU A 354 -19.37 -27.75 -32.35
N THR A 355 -20.45 -26.97 -32.39
CA THR A 355 -21.42 -26.97 -33.48
C THR A 355 -21.30 -25.67 -34.28
N ALA A 356 -20.95 -25.76 -35.57
CA ALA A 356 -20.90 -24.59 -36.44
C ALA A 356 -22.32 -24.02 -36.66
N VAL A 357 -22.47 -22.71 -36.50
CA VAL A 357 -23.75 -22.01 -36.66
C VAL A 357 -23.67 -21.09 -37.87
N GLN A 358 -24.64 -21.20 -38.77
CA GLN A 358 -24.79 -20.25 -39.86
C GLN A 358 -25.43 -18.96 -39.34
N SER A 359 -24.62 -17.92 -39.20
CA SER A 359 -25.06 -16.60 -38.75
C SER A 359 -24.96 -15.56 -39.86
N LYS A 360 -25.88 -14.60 -39.86
CA LYS A 360 -25.85 -13.41 -40.71
C LYS A 360 -25.07 -12.24 -40.09
N ALA A 361 -24.56 -12.41 -38.87
CA ALA A 361 -23.76 -11.39 -38.20
C ALA A 361 -22.42 -11.21 -38.92
N ALA A 362 -21.92 -9.97 -38.97
CA ALA A 362 -20.62 -9.66 -39.53
C ALA A 362 -19.52 -10.31 -38.67
N PRO A 363 -18.73 -11.25 -39.23
CA PRO A 363 -17.62 -11.85 -38.49
C PRO A 363 -16.49 -10.84 -38.25
N PRO A 364 -15.66 -11.05 -37.21
CA PRO A 364 -14.52 -10.20 -36.94
C PRO A 364 -13.43 -10.35 -38.01
N THR A 365 -12.71 -9.26 -38.27
CA THR A 365 -11.58 -9.24 -39.21
C THR A 365 -10.31 -9.67 -38.47
N PHE A 366 -9.64 -10.72 -38.94
CA PHE A 366 -8.38 -11.19 -38.37
C PHE A 366 -7.31 -11.36 -39.45
N ASN A 367 -6.16 -10.74 -39.22
CA ASN A 367 -4.99 -10.79 -40.08
C ASN A 367 -3.83 -11.38 -39.29
N ARG A 368 -3.20 -12.45 -39.77
CA ARG A 368 -2.03 -13.02 -39.10
C ARG A 368 -0.82 -12.11 -39.27
N THR A 369 -0.38 -11.50 -38.17
CA THR A 369 0.81 -10.65 -38.12
C THR A 369 2.03 -11.43 -37.62
N ASN A 370 3.19 -11.18 -38.22
CA ASN A 370 4.49 -11.60 -37.69
C ASN A 370 5.16 -10.38 -37.03
N LYS A 371 6.28 -10.57 -36.30
CA LYS A 371 7.02 -9.48 -35.62
C LYS A 371 7.31 -8.29 -36.54
N PHE A 372 7.56 -8.55 -37.83
CA PHE A 372 7.79 -7.51 -38.84
C PHE A 372 6.49 -6.81 -39.30
N THR A 373 5.43 -7.57 -39.61
CA THR A 373 4.20 -7.01 -40.18
C THR A 373 3.26 -6.41 -39.14
N ALA A 374 3.45 -6.70 -37.84
CA ALA A 374 2.66 -6.14 -36.75
C ALA A 374 2.73 -4.61 -36.70
N GLY A 375 3.91 -4.02 -36.93
CA GLY A 375 4.07 -2.55 -36.94
C GLY A 375 3.26 -1.90 -38.05
N PHE A 376 3.32 -2.44 -39.27
CA PHE A 376 2.56 -1.93 -40.41
C PHE A 376 1.06 -2.13 -40.25
N GLN A 377 0.64 -3.27 -39.69
CA GLN A 377 -0.77 -3.53 -39.40
C GLN A 377 -1.31 -2.53 -38.37
N ASN A 378 -0.57 -2.24 -37.31
CA ASN A 378 -0.98 -1.27 -36.30
C ASN A 378 -1.17 0.14 -36.89
N ILE A 379 -0.33 0.54 -37.85
CA ILE A 379 -0.47 1.83 -38.55
C ILE A 379 -1.77 1.84 -39.37
N VAL A 380 -2.07 0.76 -40.08
CA VAL A 380 -3.31 0.65 -40.86
C VAL A 380 -4.54 0.64 -39.95
N ASP A 381 -4.52 -0.17 -38.89
CA ASP A 381 -5.64 -0.34 -37.96
C ASP A 381 -5.92 0.96 -37.16
N ALA A 382 -4.92 1.84 -37.01
CA ALA A 382 -5.11 3.17 -36.40
C ALA A 382 -6.02 4.09 -37.23
N TYR A 383 -6.08 3.92 -38.56
CA TYR A 383 -7.03 4.64 -39.42
C TYR A 383 -8.43 4.00 -39.41
N GLY A 384 -8.51 2.70 -39.16
CA GLY A 384 -9.76 1.96 -39.04
C GLY A 384 -9.57 0.47 -39.30
N VAL A 385 -10.40 -0.34 -38.65
CA VAL A 385 -10.40 -1.80 -38.88
C VAL A 385 -11.17 -2.09 -40.17
N GLY A 386 -10.51 -2.79 -41.10
CA GLY A 386 -11.11 -3.16 -42.39
C GLY A 386 -12.31 -4.10 -42.25
N SER A 387 -13.18 -4.09 -43.27
CA SER A 387 -14.35 -4.96 -43.32
C SER A 387 -13.94 -6.42 -43.53
N TYR A 388 -14.80 -7.36 -43.14
CA TYR A 388 -14.51 -8.78 -43.32
C TYR A 388 -14.28 -9.14 -44.80
N ARG A 389 -13.17 -9.84 -45.07
CA ARG A 389 -12.65 -10.22 -46.40
C ARG A 389 -12.27 -9.07 -47.32
N GLU A 390 -12.16 -7.86 -46.80
CA GLU A 390 -11.57 -6.73 -47.52
C GLU A 390 -10.07 -6.96 -47.76
N MET A 391 -9.51 -6.32 -48.78
CA MET A 391 -8.07 -6.37 -49.01
C MET A 391 -7.34 -5.58 -47.94
N ASN A 392 -6.30 -6.18 -47.37
CA ASN A 392 -5.50 -5.54 -46.34
C ASN A 392 -4.44 -4.59 -46.96
N PRO A 393 -4.51 -3.27 -46.73
CA PRO A 393 -3.55 -2.32 -47.29
C PRO A 393 -2.17 -2.38 -46.63
N GLY A 394 -2.00 -3.07 -45.49
CA GLY A 394 -0.74 -3.17 -44.75
C GLY A 394 0.45 -3.82 -45.49
N LYS A 395 0.21 -4.36 -46.69
CA LYS A 395 1.22 -4.89 -47.61
C LYS A 395 1.24 -4.16 -48.97
N GLY A 396 0.25 -3.31 -49.25
CA GLY A 396 0.12 -2.59 -50.53
C GLY A 396 1.27 -1.63 -50.78
N SER A 397 1.99 -1.18 -49.74
CA SER A 397 3.18 -0.32 -49.87
C SER A 397 4.40 -1.04 -50.44
N ASP A 398 4.52 -2.36 -50.27
CA ASP A 398 5.69 -3.13 -50.74
C ASP A 398 5.45 -3.79 -52.11
N ALA A 399 4.19 -4.12 -52.45
CA ALA A 399 3.87 -4.78 -53.71
C ALA A 399 4.05 -3.87 -54.94
N LEU A 400 4.09 -2.55 -54.74
CA LEU A 400 4.38 -1.57 -55.81
C LEU A 400 5.88 -1.37 -56.07
N ASN A 401 6.77 -1.84 -55.18
CA ASN A 401 8.23 -1.65 -55.34
C ASN A 401 8.97 -2.89 -55.86
N ASN A 402 8.35 -4.07 -55.88
CA ASN A 402 8.98 -5.31 -56.35
C ASN A 402 8.41 -5.81 -57.68
N GLY A 403 7.76 -4.93 -58.46
CA GLY A 403 7.18 -5.22 -59.78
C GLY A 403 8.01 -4.76 -60.98
N GLU A 404 9.21 -4.21 -60.76
CA GLU A 404 10.18 -3.89 -61.82
C GLU A 404 11.55 -4.51 -61.49
N ALA A 405 11.72 -5.78 -61.84
CA ALA A 405 13.01 -6.40 -62.17
C ALA A 405 12.78 -7.70 -62.94
#